data_AF-A0A1G2KVZ0-F1
#
_entry.id   AF-A0A1G2KVZ0-F1
#
_cell.length_a   1.000
_cell.length_b   1.000
_cell.length_c   1.000
_cell.angle_alpha   90.00
_cell.angle_beta   90.00
_cell.angle_gamma   90.00
#
_symmetry.space_group_name_H-M   'P 1'
#
loop_
_entity.id
_entity.type
_entity.pdbx_description
1 polymer ?
#
loop_
_entity_poly.entity_id
_entity_poly.type
_entity_poly.pdbx_seq_one_letter_code
_entity_poly.pdbx_strand_id
1 'polypeptide(L)'
;MTATEKHSGLTIIYAGESFPTEMRKAIFLAGPTPRRDKHGILTARSWRIPDAITILEELGYDGHVFLPEDRPGSATASDFDYHDNYAWETGALHRSDVIVFWVPRALKTMPAFTTNVEFGEWFKSGKVIYGAPKDPTVPDQDLPLPKNKYLEMKADEYRVPRFRSLRETLATAVSTVGAGALRKDAECEVPLPIWSSRPFRAWYENLKARGNTLKGVQIHWHRSSYTGRVVMGWVMDAKVWVASEKRIKTADTIISRLDISAVMLWKKDGRDILSSPVVLVKEFRSSARTPDGFIHELPSGATIKEGVSPQEGAREETHEETG
;
A
#
# COMPACT_ATOMS: atom_id res chain seq x y z
N MET A 1 9.48 16.35 -21.49
CA MET A 1 8.54 15.30 -21.95
C MET A 1 9.38 14.11 -22.37
N THR A 2 9.70 13.23 -21.43
CA THR A 2 10.44 11.99 -21.70
C THR A 2 9.43 10.90 -22.03
N ALA A 3 9.67 10.22 -23.15
CA ALA A 3 8.75 9.26 -23.76
C ALA A 3 8.65 8.00 -22.89
N THR A 4 7.44 7.74 -22.39
CA THR A 4 7.08 6.49 -21.73
C THR A 4 7.11 5.36 -22.76
N GLU A 5 7.84 4.29 -22.47
CA GLU A 5 7.96 3.16 -23.38
C GLU A 5 6.79 2.21 -23.13
N LYS A 6 5.92 2.09 -24.14
CA LYS A 6 4.72 1.27 -24.06
C LYS A 6 5.03 -0.10 -24.68
N HIS A 7 5.29 -1.07 -23.82
CA HIS A 7 5.48 -2.48 -24.19
C HIS A 7 4.15 -3.20 -24.03
N SER A 8 3.68 -3.88 -25.07
CA SER A 8 2.39 -4.62 -25.15
C SER A 8 1.35 -4.37 -24.04
N GLY A 9 0.85 -3.12 -23.94
CA GLY A 9 -0.22 -2.74 -23.01
C GLY A 9 0.22 -2.19 -21.64
N LEU A 10 1.41 -2.52 -21.14
CA LEU A 10 1.96 -1.94 -19.90
C LEU A 10 2.85 -0.72 -20.17
N THR A 11 3.04 0.08 -19.11
CA THR A 11 3.86 1.30 -19.15
C THR A 11 4.98 1.19 -18.14
N ILE A 12 6.24 1.25 -18.60
CA ILE A 12 7.42 1.20 -17.72
C ILE A 12 7.85 2.63 -17.36
N ILE A 13 8.07 2.88 -16.08
CA ILE A 13 8.63 4.13 -15.54
C ILE A 13 9.93 3.78 -14.81
N TYR A 14 11.05 4.31 -15.31
CA TYR A 14 12.38 4.08 -14.77
C TYR A 14 12.73 5.09 -13.67
N ALA A 15 13.79 4.79 -12.92
CA ALA A 15 14.31 5.69 -11.90
C ALA A 15 14.60 7.08 -12.48
N GLY A 16 14.24 8.12 -11.72
CA GLY A 16 14.41 9.51 -12.11
C GLY A 16 13.39 10.04 -13.14
N GLU A 17 12.55 9.20 -13.73
CA GLU A 17 11.48 9.65 -14.63
C GLU A 17 10.28 10.22 -13.85
N SER A 18 9.55 11.16 -14.46
CA SER A 18 8.35 11.72 -13.82
C SER A 18 7.28 10.65 -13.60
N PHE A 19 6.65 10.68 -12.42
CA PHE A 19 5.51 9.81 -12.13
C PHE A 19 4.30 10.12 -13.04
N PRO A 20 3.47 9.12 -13.36
CA PRO A 20 2.26 9.33 -14.14
C PRO A 20 1.26 10.21 -13.37
N THR A 21 0.68 11.18 -14.07
CA THR A 21 -0.44 11.99 -13.55
C THR A 21 -1.78 11.27 -13.65
N GLU A 22 -1.82 10.08 -14.25
CA GLU A 22 -3.02 9.24 -14.35
C GLU A 22 -2.61 7.77 -14.34
N MET A 23 -3.22 6.97 -13.46
CA MET A 23 -2.99 5.52 -13.43
C MET A 23 -4.21 4.75 -12.93
N ARG A 24 -4.36 3.50 -13.36
CA ARG A 24 -5.35 2.56 -12.80
C ARG A 24 -4.74 1.61 -11.79
N LYS A 25 -3.57 1.08 -12.14
CA LYS A 25 -2.84 0.10 -11.35
C LYS A 25 -1.34 0.27 -11.53
N ALA A 26 -0.59 0.02 -10.47
CA ALA A 26 0.85 0.12 -10.45
C ALA A 26 1.53 -0.98 -9.62
N ILE A 27 2.60 -1.56 -10.16
CA ILE A 27 3.47 -2.52 -9.49
C ILE A 27 4.87 -1.92 -9.39
N PHE A 28 5.51 -2.01 -8.22
CA PHE A 28 6.94 -1.75 -8.07
C PHE A 28 7.72 -3.08 -8.07
N LEU A 29 8.80 -3.15 -8.86
CA LEU A 29 9.69 -4.32 -8.85
C LEU A 29 10.89 -4.07 -7.94
N ALA A 30 10.75 -4.40 -6.66
CA ALA A 30 11.81 -4.34 -5.65
C ALA A 30 12.70 -5.59 -5.69
N GLY A 31 13.97 -5.41 -5.36
CA GLY A 31 14.96 -6.48 -5.44
C GLY A 31 16.36 -5.96 -5.79
N PRO A 32 17.38 -6.83 -5.77
CA PRO A 32 18.72 -6.41 -6.13
C PRO A 32 18.81 -5.97 -7.59
N THR A 33 19.55 -4.88 -7.81
CA THR A 33 20.04 -4.45 -9.13
C THR A 33 21.45 -4.99 -9.34
N PRO A 34 21.82 -5.47 -10.54
CA PRO A 34 23.19 -5.89 -10.83
C PRO A 34 24.20 -4.77 -10.60
N ARG A 35 25.32 -5.07 -9.93
CA ARG A 35 26.43 -4.12 -9.76
C ARG A 35 27.08 -3.82 -11.11
N ARG A 36 27.67 -2.64 -11.25
CA ARG A 36 28.60 -2.31 -12.32
C ARG A 36 30.03 -2.63 -11.89
N ASP A 37 30.86 -3.10 -12.81
CA ASP A 37 32.29 -3.26 -12.59
C ASP A 37 33.04 -1.92 -12.72
N LYS A 38 34.37 -1.95 -12.60
CA LYS A 38 35.21 -0.75 -12.72
C LYS A 38 35.16 -0.07 -14.10
N HIS A 39 34.58 -0.72 -15.10
CA HIS A 39 34.41 -0.21 -16.46
C HIS A 39 32.95 0.21 -16.73
N GLY A 40 32.09 0.21 -15.71
CA GLY A 40 30.68 0.59 -15.83
C GLY A 40 29.77 -0.50 -16.41
N ILE A 41 30.29 -1.71 -16.62
CA ILE A 41 29.56 -2.83 -17.23
C ILE A 41 28.81 -3.62 -16.14
N LEU A 42 27.56 -4.01 -16.41
CA LEU A 42 26.78 -4.82 -15.48
C LEU A 42 27.42 -6.19 -15.26
N THR A 43 27.59 -6.55 -14.00
CA THR A 43 28.21 -7.82 -13.54
C THR A 43 27.28 -9.03 -13.64
N ALA A 44 25.99 -8.80 -13.88
CA ALA A 44 24.99 -9.81 -14.09
C ALA A 44 23.84 -9.23 -14.93
N ARG A 45 23.03 -10.11 -15.52
CA ARG A 45 21.79 -9.74 -16.21
C ARG A 45 20.74 -9.27 -15.19
N SER A 46 19.98 -8.23 -15.52
CA SER A 46 18.80 -7.82 -14.72
C SER A 46 17.71 -8.88 -14.81
N TRP A 47 17.09 -9.21 -13.69
CA TRP A 47 15.89 -10.08 -13.67
C TRP A 47 14.62 -9.30 -14.01
N ARG A 48 14.64 -7.96 -13.90
CA ARG A 48 13.50 -7.11 -14.22
C ARG A 48 13.30 -7.07 -15.72
N ILE A 49 14.37 -6.79 -16.46
CA ILE A 49 14.36 -6.74 -17.92
C ILE A 49 15.33 -7.79 -18.49
N PRO A 50 14.87 -8.67 -19.40
CA PRO A 50 13.51 -8.77 -19.93
C PRO A 50 12.58 -9.67 -19.09
N ASP A 51 13.09 -10.52 -18.19
CA ASP A 51 12.34 -11.68 -17.67
C ASP A 51 11.04 -11.29 -16.95
N ALA A 52 11.07 -10.34 -16.01
CA ALA A 52 9.85 -9.92 -15.31
C ALA A 52 8.86 -9.18 -16.21
N ILE A 53 9.35 -8.32 -17.10
CA ILE A 53 8.50 -7.59 -18.06
C ILE A 53 7.80 -8.57 -19.00
N THR A 54 8.53 -9.50 -19.63
CA THR A 54 7.94 -10.53 -20.50
C THR A 54 6.88 -11.35 -19.78
N ILE A 55 7.14 -11.74 -18.52
CA ILE A 55 6.15 -12.45 -17.71
C ILE A 55 4.90 -11.58 -17.48
N LEU A 56 5.06 -10.31 -17.16
CA LEU A 56 3.92 -9.39 -16.94
C LEU A 56 3.09 -9.21 -18.23
N GLU A 57 3.75 -9.10 -19.38
CA GLU A 57 3.10 -9.05 -20.69
C GLU A 57 2.30 -10.34 -20.98
N GLU A 58 2.91 -11.51 -20.77
CA GLU A 58 2.26 -12.82 -20.94
C GLU A 58 1.07 -13.02 -19.98
N LEU A 59 1.12 -12.41 -18.79
CA LEU A 59 0.03 -12.39 -17.83
C LEU A 59 -1.06 -11.35 -18.16
N GLY A 60 -0.89 -10.58 -19.24
CA GLY A 60 -1.83 -9.55 -19.68
C GLY A 60 -1.89 -8.33 -18.75
N TYR A 61 -0.83 -8.04 -18.02
CA TYR A 61 -0.77 -6.83 -17.21
C TYR A 61 -0.66 -5.60 -18.10
N ASP A 62 -1.58 -4.64 -17.94
CA ASP A 62 -1.68 -3.40 -18.72
C ASP A 62 -1.55 -2.14 -17.84
N GLY A 63 -0.91 -2.29 -16.67
CA GLY A 63 -0.71 -1.21 -15.71
C GLY A 63 0.64 -0.51 -15.83
N HIS A 64 0.94 0.32 -14.83
CA HIS A 64 2.26 0.91 -14.68
C HIS A 64 3.21 -0.04 -13.94
N VAL A 65 4.47 -0.06 -14.34
CA VAL A 65 5.55 -0.79 -13.67
C VAL A 65 6.66 0.19 -13.33
N PHE A 66 6.92 0.37 -12.03
CA PHE A 66 8.03 1.19 -11.55
C PHE A 66 9.28 0.33 -11.39
N LEU A 67 10.36 0.73 -12.06
CA LEU A 67 11.66 0.06 -12.00
C LEU A 67 12.71 0.98 -11.37
N PRO A 68 13.39 0.56 -10.29
CA PRO A 68 14.51 1.31 -9.69
C PRO A 68 15.82 1.23 -10.50
N GLU A 69 15.74 0.84 -11.77
CA GLU A 69 16.89 0.80 -12.68
C GLU A 69 16.82 2.02 -13.62
N ASP A 70 17.98 2.47 -14.09
CA ASP A 70 18.04 3.49 -15.14
C ASP A 70 17.44 2.97 -16.45
N ARG A 71 16.93 3.88 -17.27
CA ARG A 71 16.50 3.54 -18.63
C ARG A 71 17.68 2.97 -19.43
N PRO A 72 17.52 1.81 -20.12
CA PRO A 72 18.58 1.28 -20.97
C PRO A 72 19.08 2.30 -21.99
N GLY A 73 20.40 2.49 -22.04
CA GLY A 73 21.04 3.46 -22.95
C GLY A 73 20.97 4.92 -22.50
N SER A 74 20.42 5.23 -21.31
CA SER A 74 20.55 6.58 -20.76
C SER A 74 22.01 6.86 -20.36
N ALA A 75 22.50 8.06 -20.71
CA ALA A 75 23.80 8.56 -20.27
C ALA A 75 23.80 9.01 -18.80
N THR A 76 22.69 8.83 -18.07
CA THR A 76 22.42 9.37 -16.74
C THR A 76 23.17 8.66 -15.61
N ALA A 77 24.35 8.12 -15.88
CA ALA A 77 25.22 7.57 -14.86
C ALA A 77 26.04 8.66 -14.10
N SER A 78 25.86 9.96 -14.39
CA SER A 78 26.76 11.00 -13.85
C SER A 78 26.15 12.25 -13.21
N ASP A 79 24.85 12.54 -13.30
CA ASP A 79 24.30 13.80 -12.75
C ASP A 79 23.01 13.67 -11.93
N PHE A 80 22.49 12.45 -11.72
CA PHE A 80 21.39 12.25 -10.77
C PHE A 80 21.99 12.07 -9.37
N ASP A 81 21.71 13.03 -8.48
CA ASP A 81 22.13 12.94 -7.08
C ASP A 81 21.60 11.62 -6.49
N TYR A 82 22.44 10.93 -5.73
CA TYR A 82 22.05 9.74 -4.97
C TYR A 82 20.78 10.00 -4.15
N HIS A 83 20.58 11.23 -3.67
CA HIS A 83 19.37 11.67 -3.00
C HIS A 83 18.12 11.69 -3.87
N ASP A 84 18.22 12.11 -5.14
CA ASP A 84 17.08 12.20 -6.05
C ASP A 84 16.58 10.81 -6.47
N ASN A 85 17.51 9.87 -6.66
CA ASN A 85 17.16 8.46 -6.91
C ASN A 85 16.45 7.83 -5.70
N TYR A 86 16.93 8.10 -4.49
CA TYR A 86 16.28 7.62 -3.27
C TYR A 86 14.87 8.20 -3.08
N ALA A 87 14.68 9.50 -3.33
CA ALA A 87 13.39 10.16 -3.26
C ALA A 87 12.39 9.58 -4.28
N TRP A 88 12.87 9.29 -5.50
CA TRP A 88 12.07 8.63 -6.53
C TRP A 88 11.67 7.21 -6.11
N GLU A 89 12.60 6.38 -5.65
CA GLU A 89 12.30 5.00 -5.22
C GLU A 89 11.24 4.99 -4.11
N THR A 90 11.42 5.85 -3.10
CA THR A 90 10.46 6.02 -2.00
C THR A 90 9.09 6.44 -2.53
N GLY A 91 9.04 7.44 -3.41
CA GLY A 91 7.80 7.90 -4.03
C GLY A 91 7.09 6.81 -4.83
N ALA A 92 7.84 6.00 -5.58
CA ALA A 92 7.31 4.89 -6.36
C ALA A 92 6.76 3.77 -5.47
N LEU A 93 7.47 3.43 -4.39
CA LEU A 93 7.01 2.46 -3.39
C LEU A 93 5.70 2.89 -2.73
N HIS A 94 5.55 4.18 -2.38
CA HIS A 94 4.30 4.71 -1.83
C HIS A 94 3.12 4.63 -2.81
N ARG A 95 3.34 5.02 -4.07
CA ARG A 95 2.32 5.05 -5.16
C ARG A 95 1.87 3.66 -5.59
N SER A 96 2.71 2.65 -5.39
CA SER A 96 2.44 1.30 -5.88
C SER A 96 1.32 0.61 -5.10
N ASP A 97 0.49 -0.13 -5.84
CA ASP A 97 -0.60 -0.92 -5.28
C ASP A 97 -0.09 -2.24 -4.72
N VAL A 98 0.90 -2.81 -5.41
CA VAL A 98 1.65 -4.00 -5.00
C VAL A 98 3.14 -3.75 -5.17
N ILE A 99 3.93 -4.24 -4.22
CA ILE A 99 5.39 -4.21 -4.26
C ILE A 99 5.86 -5.66 -4.36
N VAL A 100 6.44 -6.01 -5.51
CA VAL A 100 7.03 -7.32 -5.74
C VAL A 100 8.47 -7.28 -5.28
N PHE A 101 8.80 -8.04 -4.24
CA PHE A 101 10.18 -8.28 -3.84
C PHE A 101 10.65 -9.61 -4.44
N TRP A 102 11.39 -9.56 -5.55
CA TRP A 102 12.10 -10.73 -6.06
C TRP A 102 13.58 -10.65 -5.66
N VAL A 103 14.05 -11.62 -4.88
CA VAL A 103 15.39 -11.58 -4.25
C VAL A 103 16.26 -12.76 -4.70
N PRO A 104 16.74 -12.77 -5.96
CA PRO A 104 17.69 -13.75 -6.48
C PRO A 104 19.11 -13.41 -6.01
N ARG A 105 19.32 -13.41 -4.69
CA ARG A 105 20.53 -12.84 -4.08
C ARG A 105 21.79 -13.58 -4.53
N ALA A 106 22.74 -12.81 -5.04
CA ALA A 106 24.10 -13.27 -5.32
C ALA A 106 25.07 -12.26 -4.69
N LEU A 107 25.78 -12.62 -3.62
CA LEU A 107 26.54 -11.64 -2.81
C LEU A 107 27.58 -10.84 -3.61
N LYS A 108 28.13 -11.41 -4.67
CA LYS A 108 29.14 -10.75 -5.53
C LYS A 108 28.50 -9.75 -6.50
N THR A 109 27.38 -10.09 -7.13
CA THR A 109 26.82 -9.35 -8.27
C THR A 109 25.51 -8.63 -7.94
N MET A 110 24.69 -9.19 -7.05
CA MET A 110 23.34 -8.75 -6.68
C MET A 110 23.07 -9.00 -5.18
N PRO A 111 23.76 -8.30 -4.27
CA PRO A 111 23.76 -8.63 -2.83
C PRO A 111 22.49 -8.24 -2.08
N ALA A 112 21.60 -7.42 -2.66
CA ALA A 112 20.30 -7.03 -2.08
C ALA A 112 20.40 -6.41 -0.67
N PHE A 113 21.35 -5.49 -0.44
CA PHE A 113 21.51 -4.84 0.87
C PHE A 113 20.41 -3.79 1.12
N THR A 114 20.21 -2.86 0.19
CA THR A 114 19.11 -1.86 0.27
C THR A 114 17.75 -2.55 0.30
N THR A 115 17.58 -3.62 -0.49
CA THR A 115 16.38 -4.46 -0.50
C THR A 115 15.99 -4.98 0.88
N ASN A 116 16.95 -5.24 1.78
CA ASN A 116 16.63 -5.66 3.15
C ASN A 116 15.94 -4.55 3.94
N VAL A 117 16.38 -3.30 3.75
CA VAL A 117 15.81 -2.12 4.42
C VAL A 117 14.42 -1.85 3.86
N GLU A 118 14.27 -1.80 2.54
CA GLU A 118 12.98 -1.60 1.88
C GLU A 118 11.98 -2.70 2.27
N PHE A 119 12.41 -3.98 2.26
CA PHE A 119 11.53 -5.05 2.71
C PHE A 119 11.10 -4.84 4.17
N GLY A 120 12.06 -4.46 5.03
CA GLY A 120 11.84 -4.15 6.44
C GLY A 120 10.81 -3.05 6.70
N GLU A 121 10.79 -2.04 5.83
CA GLU A 121 9.83 -0.95 5.85
C GLU A 121 8.44 -1.38 5.36
N TRP A 122 8.38 -2.21 4.31
CA TRP A 122 7.15 -2.45 3.57
C TRP A 122 6.42 -3.75 3.91
N PHE A 123 7.03 -4.76 4.54
CA PHE A 123 6.38 -6.07 4.74
C PHE A 123 5.07 -6.01 5.56
N LYS A 124 4.88 -4.97 6.39
CA LYS A 124 3.64 -4.75 7.18
C LYS A 124 2.53 -4.05 6.42
N SER A 125 2.84 -3.45 5.27
CA SER A 125 1.86 -2.71 4.47
C SER A 125 0.75 -3.64 3.95
N GLY A 126 1.04 -4.92 3.72
CA GLY A 126 0.11 -5.80 3.00
C GLY A 126 0.06 -5.54 1.49
N LYS A 127 0.94 -4.67 0.96
CA LYS A 127 1.19 -4.51 -0.49
C LYS A 127 2.26 -5.48 -1.00
N VAL A 128 3.03 -6.08 -0.10
CA VAL A 128 4.22 -6.86 -0.46
C VAL A 128 3.85 -8.26 -0.91
N ILE A 129 4.48 -8.70 -1.99
CA ILE A 129 4.55 -10.10 -2.40
C ILE A 129 6.04 -10.45 -2.50
N TYR A 130 6.45 -11.51 -1.83
CA TYR A 130 7.83 -11.93 -1.77
C TYR A 130 8.09 -13.13 -2.68
N GLY A 131 9.26 -13.15 -3.31
CA GLY A 131 9.76 -14.30 -4.02
C GLY A 131 11.27 -14.35 -4.00
N ALA A 132 11.80 -15.57 -3.99
CA ALA A 132 13.21 -15.83 -4.22
C ALA A 132 13.31 -17.18 -4.94
N PRO A 133 14.29 -17.39 -5.83
CA PRO A 133 14.41 -18.64 -6.56
C PRO A 133 14.43 -19.84 -5.60
N LYS A 134 13.86 -20.97 -6.03
CA LYS A 134 14.12 -22.26 -5.37
C LYS A 134 15.61 -22.54 -5.50
N ASP A 135 16.30 -22.73 -4.39
CA ASP A 135 17.73 -23.03 -4.32
C ASP A 135 18.12 -24.08 -5.37
N PRO A 136 18.80 -23.70 -6.48
CA PRO A 136 19.28 -24.64 -7.46
C PRO A 136 20.80 -24.65 -7.31
N THR A 137 21.31 -25.64 -6.57
CA THR A 137 22.71 -26.09 -6.58
C THR A 137 23.57 -25.40 -7.64
N VAL A 138 24.29 -24.36 -7.23
CA VAL A 138 25.36 -23.74 -8.03
C VAL A 138 26.50 -24.77 -8.08
N PRO A 139 26.88 -25.31 -9.25
CA PRO A 139 28.14 -26.02 -9.36
C PRO A 139 29.23 -24.96 -9.10
N ASP A 140 30.04 -25.16 -8.05
CA ASP A 140 31.05 -24.24 -7.48
C ASP A 140 30.61 -23.23 -6.40
N GLN A 141 29.47 -23.39 -5.72
CA GLN A 141 29.25 -22.74 -4.41
C GLN A 141 28.55 -23.66 -3.39
N ASP A 142 29.29 -24.09 -2.37
CA ASP A 142 28.81 -24.84 -1.20
C ASP A 142 27.94 -24.00 -0.21
N LEU A 143 26.99 -23.18 -0.68
CA LEU A 143 26.03 -22.53 0.23
C LEU A 143 24.63 -22.34 -0.42
N PRO A 144 23.54 -22.62 0.32
CA PRO A 144 22.18 -22.28 -0.11
C PRO A 144 22.07 -20.77 -0.34
N LEU A 145 21.18 -20.32 -1.24
CA LEU A 145 20.91 -18.90 -1.55
C LEU A 145 21.17 -18.00 -0.33
N PRO A 146 22.31 -17.29 -0.27
CA PRO A 146 22.82 -16.81 1.00
C PRO A 146 21.86 -15.76 1.59
N LYS A 147 21.53 -15.92 2.87
CA LYS A 147 20.98 -14.85 3.73
C LYS A 147 19.58 -14.33 3.38
N ASN A 148 18.75 -15.08 2.66
CA ASN A 148 17.32 -14.75 2.49
C ASN A 148 16.43 -15.24 3.65
N LYS A 149 16.92 -16.16 4.49
CA LYS A 149 16.15 -16.79 5.60
C LYS A 149 15.43 -15.79 6.51
N TYR A 150 16.06 -14.65 6.83
CA TYR A 150 15.44 -13.65 7.70
C TYR A 150 14.25 -12.95 7.03
N LEU A 151 14.33 -12.66 5.73
CA LEU A 151 13.20 -12.14 4.96
C LEU A 151 12.06 -13.16 4.90
N GLU A 152 12.39 -14.43 4.71
CA GLU A 152 11.41 -15.53 4.71
C GLU A 152 10.70 -15.67 6.07
N MET A 153 11.44 -15.61 7.18
CA MET A 153 10.85 -15.63 8.52
C MET A 153 9.92 -14.44 8.77
N LYS A 154 10.28 -13.24 8.29
CA LYS A 154 9.42 -12.05 8.37
C LYS A 154 8.21 -12.17 7.45
N ALA A 155 8.37 -12.73 6.25
CA ALA A 155 7.26 -13.01 5.37
C ALA A 155 6.26 -13.97 6.04
N ASP A 156 6.73 -14.97 6.78
CA ASP A 156 5.89 -15.90 7.54
C ASP A 156 5.19 -15.24 8.72
N GLU A 157 5.93 -14.46 9.54
CA GLU A 157 5.40 -13.74 10.69
C GLU A 157 4.23 -12.81 10.29
N TYR A 158 4.36 -12.13 9.14
CA TYR A 158 3.37 -11.17 8.65
C TYR A 158 2.47 -11.71 7.53
N ARG A 159 2.57 -13.02 7.21
CA ARG A 159 1.78 -13.69 6.16
C ARG A 159 1.86 -13.02 4.78
N VAL A 160 3.02 -12.49 4.45
CA VAL A 160 3.33 -12.03 3.10
C VAL A 160 3.31 -13.24 2.16
N PRO A 161 2.54 -13.21 1.05
CA PRO A 161 2.57 -14.28 0.06
C PRO A 161 4.01 -14.52 -0.43
N ARG A 162 4.48 -15.77 -0.38
CA ARG A 162 5.83 -16.15 -0.78
C ARG A 162 5.84 -17.22 -1.86
N PHE A 163 6.72 -17.04 -2.84
CA PHE A 163 6.86 -17.97 -3.96
C PHE A 163 8.32 -18.30 -4.25
N ARG A 164 8.54 -19.37 -5.01
CA ARG A 164 9.87 -19.83 -5.42
C ARG A 164 10.18 -19.59 -6.91
N SER A 165 9.24 -18.98 -7.61
CA SER A 165 9.27 -18.70 -9.04
C SER A 165 8.92 -17.23 -9.28
N LEU A 166 9.71 -16.55 -10.12
CA LEU A 166 9.42 -15.17 -10.53
C LEU A 166 8.02 -15.08 -11.16
N ARG A 167 7.64 -16.09 -11.95
CA ARG A 167 6.32 -16.15 -12.59
C ARG A 167 5.19 -16.24 -11.59
N GLU A 168 5.30 -17.09 -10.57
CA GLU A 168 4.27 -17.21 -9.54
C GLU A 168 4.16 -15.94 -8.68
N THR A 169 5.29 -15.30 -8.37
CA THR A 169 5.34 -14.02 -7.67
C THR A 169 4.60 -12.94 -8.46
N LEU A 170 4.90 -12.79 -9.75
CA LEU A 170 4.27 -11.80 -10.62
C LEU A 170 2.80 -12.13 -10.92
N ALA A 171 2.44 -13.40 -11.12
CA ALA A 171 1.05 -13.82 -11.31
C ALA A 171 0.19 -13.45 -10.09
N THR A 172 0.73 -13.65 -8.89
CA THR A 172 0.05 -13.24 -7.65
C THR A 172 -0.07 -11.72 -7.53
N ALA A 173 0.93 -10.97 -8.00
CA ALA A 173 0.87 -9.51 -8.05
C ALA A 173 -0.23 -9.02 -9.00
N VAL A 174 -0.28 -9.54 -10.23
CA VAL A 174 -1.31 -9.20 -11.22
C VAL A 174 -2.70 -9.53 -10.69
N SER A 175 -2.88 -10.72 -10.09
CA SER A 175 -4.14 -11.15 -9.49
C SER A 175 -4.57 -10.24 -8.32
N THR A 176 -3.63 -9.91 -7.43
CA THR A 176 -3.89 -9.03 -6.27
C THR A 176 -4.32 -7.62 -6.69
N VAL A 177 -3.68 -7.05 -7.71
CA VAL A 177 -4.03 -5.71 -8.21
C VAL A 177 -5.33 -5.70 -9.01
N GLY A 178 -5.61 -6.79 -9.74
CA GLY A 178 -6.83 -6.96 -10.52
C GLY A 178 -7.03 -5.88 -11.60
N ALA A 179 -8.24 -5.34 -11.69
CA ALA A 179 -8.59 -4.31 -12.67
C ALA A 179 -8.04 -2.91 -12.33
N GLY A 180 -7.61 -2.69 -11.08
CA GLY A 180 -7.26 -1.36 -10.59
C GLY A 180 -8.43 -0.39 -10.52
N ALA A 181 -8.14 0.88 -10.24
CA ALA A 181 -9.10 1.97 -10.25
C ALA A 181 -8.43 3.26 -10.72
N LEU A 182 -9.12 4.00 -11.58
CA LEU A 182 -8.60 5.25 -12.13
C LEU A 182 -8.35 6.26 -11.01
N ARG A 183 -7.13 6.79 -11.00
CA ARG A 183 -6.63 7.84 -10.11
C ARG A 183 -5.91 8.88 -10.97
N LYS A 184 -6.09 10.16 -10.64
CA LYS A 184 -5.46 11.30 -11.31
C LYS A 184 -4.73 12.21 -10.31
N ASP A 185 -3.64 12.80 -10.77
CA ASP A 185 -2.80 13.73 -10.01
C ASP A 185 -2.41 13.17 -8.63
N ALA A 186 -2.77 13.87 -7.55
CA ALA A 186 -2.48 13.44 -6.18
C ALA A 186 -3.25 12.18 -5.75
N GLU A 187 -4.33 11.80 -6.44
CA GLU A 187 -4.99 10.51 -6.18
C GLU A 187 -4.03 9.34 -6.49
N CYS A 188 -3.07 9.53 -7.42
CA CYS A 188 -2.06 8.51 -7.73
C CYS A 188 -1.10 8.24 -6.56
N GLU A 189 -1.11 9.06 -5.51
CA GLU A 189 -0.32 8.86 -4.29
C GLU A 189 -1.04 7.97 -3.27
N VAL A 190 -2.31 7.63 -3.53
CA VAL A 190 -3.11 6.76 -2.68
C VAL A 190 -3.10 5.35 -3.29
N PRO A 191 -2.49 4.35 -2.62
CA PRO A 191 -2.47 2.98 -3.13
C PRO A 191 -3.88 2.37 -3.14
N LEU A 192 -4.12 1.47 -4.08
CA LEU A 192 -5.44 0.90 -4.38
C LEU A 192 -6.19 0.33 -3.15
N PRO A 193 -5.53 -0.38 -2.20
CA PRO A 193 -6.23 -0.86 -1.01
C PRO A 193 -6.85 0.25 -0.16
N ILE A 194 -6.14 1.38 -0.01
CA ILE A 194 -6.65 2.54 0.74
C ILE A 194 -7.68 3.28 -0.10
N TRP A 195 -7.37 3.51 -1.38
CA TRP A 195 -8.27 4.19 -2.33
C TRP A 195 -9.65 3.53 -2.39
N SER A 196 -9.69 2.20 -2.36
CA SER A 196 -10.93 1.41 -2.45
C SER A 196 -11.61 1.21 -1.09
N SER A 197 -10.96 1.60 0.01
CA SER A 197 -11.53 1.45 1.35
C SER A 197 -12.69 2.41 1.58
N ARG A 198 -13.76 1.93 2.22
CA ARG A 198 -14.95 2.72 2.55
C ARG A 198 -14.62 4.00 3.34
N PRO A 199 -13.79 3.99 4.41
CA PRO A 199 -13.46 5.21 5.16
C PRO A 199 -12.78 6.28 4.29
N PHE A 200 -11.86 5.86 3.41
CA PHE A 200 -11.18 6.80 2.49
C PHE A 200 -12.17 7.37 1.46
N ARG A 201 -12.99 6.52 0.84
CA ARG A 201 -14.00 6.95 -0.14
C ARG A 201 -14.97 7.95 0.46
N ALA A 202 -15.51 7.67 1.64
CA ALA A 202 -16.44 8.56 2.33
C ALA A 202 -15.80 9.92 2.66
N TRP A 203 -14.57 9.93 3.20
CA TRP A 203 -13.83 11.16 3.44
C TRP A 203 -13.57 11.95 2.14
N TYR A 204 -13.10 11.26 1.11
CA TYR A 204 -12.68 11.88 -0.14
C TYR A 204 -13.86 12.43 -0.96
N GLU A 205 -14.99 11.71 -0.98
CA GLU A 205 -16.21 12.17 -1.64
C GLU A 205 -16.80 13.40 -0.94
N ASN A 206 -16.79 13.44 0.40
CA ASN A 206 -17.18 14.63 1.15
C ASN A 206 -16.27 15.83 0.87
N LEU A 207 -14.96 15.60 0.78
CA LEU A 207 -13.99 16.62 0.41
C LEU A 207 -14.30 17.20 -0.98
N LYS A 208 -14.51 16.34 -1.98
CA LYS A 208 -14.86 16.77 -3.35
C LYS A 208 -16.21 17.46 -3.43
N ALA A 209 -17.23 17.00 -2.69
CA ALA A 209 -18.57 17.59 -2.67
C ALA A 209 -18.58 19.05 -2.18
N ARG A 210 -17.54 19.47 -1.46
CA ARG A 210 -17.33 20.87 -1.03
C ARG A 210 -16.45 21.68 -1.97
N GLY A 211 -16.12 21.14 -3.15
CA GLY A 211 -15.25 21.78 -4.15
C GLY A 211 -13.76 21.70 -3.82
N ASN A 212 -13.37 21.00 -2.75
CA ASN A 212 -11.97 20.85 -2.38
C ASN A 212 -11.27 19.85 -3.31
N THR A 213 -9.94 19.94 -3.43
CA THR A 213 -9.16 19.04 -4.28
C THR A 213 -7.92 18.55 -3.56
N LEU A 214 -7.62 17.27 -3.73
CA LEU A 214 -6.39 16.67 -3.24
C LEU A 214 -5.19 17.16 -4.07
N LYS A 215 -4.12 17.58 -3.40
CA LYS A 215 -2.90 18.13 -4.00
C LYS A 215 -1.64 17.38 -3.58
N GLY A 216 -1.76 16.44 -2.65
CA GLY A 216 -0.71 15.50 -2.26
C GLY A 216 -1.17 14.61 -1.12
N VAL A 217 -0.60 13.41 -1.03
CA VAL A 217 -0.83 12.43 0.02
C VAL A 217 0.50 11.75 0.38
N GLN A 218 0.73 11.58 1.67
CA GLN A 218 1.77 10.70 2.18
C GLN A 218 1.13 9.68 3.12
N ILE A 219 1.23 8.39 2.77
CA ILE A 219 0.78 7.30 3.64
C ILE A 219 1.91 6.96 4.62
N HIS A 220 1.66 7.16 5.92
CA HIS A 220 2.63 6.84 6.97
C HIS A 220 2.48 5.41 7.48
N TRP A 221 1.24 4.92 7.51
CA TRP A 221 0.93 3.61 8.03
C TRP A 221 -0.41 3.13 7.48
N HIS A 222 -0.54 1.84 7.26
CA HIS A 222 -1.84 1.21 7.16
C HIS A 222 -1.76 -0.23 7.66
N ARG A 223 -2.92 -0.73 8.08
CA ARG A 223 -3.07 -2.10 8.54
C ARG A 223 -4.24 -2.74 7.83
N SER A 224 -3.98 -3.89 7.25
CA SER A 224 -5.02 -4.75 6.73
C SER A 224 -5.42 -5.80 7.76
N SER A 225 -6.61 -6.36 7.57
CA SER A 225 -7.07 -7.57 8.21
C SER A 225 -6.06 -8.71 8.01
N TYR A 226 -6.18 -9.75 8.82
CA TYR A 226 -5.24 -10.87 8.77
C TYR A 226 -5.22 -11.65 7.44
N THR A 227 -6.30 -11.55 6.67
CA THR A 227 -6.40 -12.11 5.31
C THR A 227 -5.89 -11.14 4.24
N GLY A 228 -5.49 -9.93 4.61
CA GLY A 228 -5.04 -8.87 3.70
C GLY A 228 -6.17 -8.17 2.92
N ARG A 229 -7.41 -8.68 2.99
CA ARG A 229 -8.52 -8.25 2.11
C ARG A 229 -9.15 -6.92 2.50
N VAL A 230 -9.25 -6.63 3.79
CA VAL A 230 -9.89 -5.41 4.32
C VAL A 230 -8.85 -4.50 4.93
N VAL A 231 -8.81 -3.21 4.55
CA VAL A 231 -8.00 -2.20 5.25
C VAL A 231 -8.72 -1.80 6.55
N MET A 232 -8.11 -2.12 7.69
CA MET A 232 -8.68 -1.89 9.03
C MET A 232 -8.43 -0.47 9.55
N GLY A 233 -7.38 0.18 9.05
CA GLY A 233 -7.05 1.56 9.39
C GLY A 233 -5.81 2.04 8.65
N TRP A 234 -5.65 3.36 8.61
CA TRP A 234 -4.53 4.03 7.96
C TRP A 234 -4.24 5.38 8.60
N VAL A 235 -3.01 5.84 8.44
CA VAL A 235 -2.55 7.17 8.83
C VAL A 235 -1.92 7.81 7.60
N MET A 236 -2.37 9.01 7.26
CA MET A 236 -1.83 9.76 6.13
C MET A 236 -1.78 11.25 6.43
N ASP A 237 -0.85 11.95 5.80
CA ASP A 237 -0.92 13.40 5.64
C ASP A 237 -1.54 13.72 4.29
N ALA A 238 -2.44 14.71 4.27
CA ALA A 238 -3.05 15.21 3.04
C ALA A 238 -2.73 16.69 2.84
N LYS A 239 -2.41 17.04 1.59
CA LYS A 239 -2.35 18.42 1.10
C LYS A 239 -3.63 18.68 0.32
N VAL A 240 -4.43 19.65 0.76
CA VAL A 240 -5.78 19.90 0.21
C VAL A 240 -5.90 21.35 -0.22
N TRP A 241 -6.35 21.57 -1.45
CA TRP A 241 -6.88 22.87 -1.87
C TRP A 241 -8.28 23.05 -1.29
N VAL A 242 -8.45 24.07 -0.45
CA VAL A 242 -9.71 24.40 0.21
C VAL A 242 -10.39 25.51 -0.58
N ALA A 243 -11.45 25.18 -1.32
CA ALA A 243 -12.05 26.10 -2.29
C ALA A 243 -12.69 27.33 -1.63
N SER A 244 -13.37 27.15 -0.51
CA SER A 244 -14.01 28.24 0.25
C SER A 244 -13.01 29.25 0.81
N GLU A 245 -11.77 28.81 1.08
CA GLU A 245 -10.72 29.63 1.68
C GLU A 245 -9.66 30.08 0.67
N LYS A 246 -9.72 29.59 -0.57
CA LYS A 246 -8.74 29.85 -1.64
C LYS A 246 -7.28 29.65 -1.21
N ARG A 247 -7.02 28.61 -0.41
CA ARG A 247 -5.68 28.28 0.06
C ARG A 247 -5.40 26.78 0.02
N ILE A 248 -4.12 26.44 0.08
CA ILE A 248 -3.68 25.08 0.34
C ILE A 248 -3.55 24.89 1.85
N LYS A 249 -4.16 23.83 2.37
CA LYS A 249 -3.89 23.30 3.71
C LYS A 249 -2.89 22.15 3.59
N THR A 250 -1.81 22.24 4.35
CA THR A 250 -0.77 21.20 4.51
C THR A 250 -0.74 20.73 5.96
N ALA A 251 -0.09 19.59 6.20
CA ALA A 251 0.24 19.05 7.52
C ALA A 251 -0.95 18.67 8.42
N ASP A 252 -2.08 18.25 7.81
CA ASP A 252 -3.14 17.57 8.57
C ASP A 252 -2.94 16.06 8.49
N THR A 253 -2.57 15.47 9.62
CA THR A 253 -2.54 14.02 9.80
C THR A 253 -3.95 13.50 10.03
N ILE A 254 -4.38 12.60 9.16
CA ILE A 254 -5.67 11.93 9.22
C ILE A 254 -5.42 10.50 9.70
N ILE A 255 -6.09 10.15 10.79
CA ILE A 255 -6.09 8.80 11.35
C ILE A 255 -7.47 8.19 11.08
N SER A 256 -7.49 7.06 10.38
CA SER A 256 -8.70 6.36 10.03
C SER A 256 -8.79 5.00 10.68
N ARG A 257 -10.03 4.61 10.98
CA ARG A 257 -10.47 3.27 11.37
C ARG A 257 -11.70 2.90 10.52
N LEU A 258 -12.15 1.67 10.64
CA LEU A 258 -13.46 1.27 10.10
C LEU A 258 -14.57 2.19 10.62
N ASP A 259 -15.52 2.49 9.73
CA ASP A 259 -16.74 3.23 10.04
C ASP A 259 -17.51 2.53 11.17
N ILE A 260 -18.02 3.33 12.11
CA ILE A 260 -18.88 2.85 13.20
C ILE A 260 -20.31 3.35 13.00
N SER A 261 -21.27 2.54 13.43
CA SER A 261 -22.65 2.98 13.61
C SER A 261 -22.94 2.99 15.11
N ALA A 262 -23.44 4.11 15.63
CA ALA A 262 -23.78 4.28 17.04
C ALA A 262 -25.23 4.73 17.18
N VAL A 263 -25.96 4.12 18.12
CA VAL A 263 -27.39 4.37 18.31
C VAL A 263 -27.66 4.91 19.69
N MET A 264 -28.23 6.12 19.77
CA MET A 264 -28.73 6.65 21.02
C MET A 264 -30.14 6.14 21.29
N LEU A 265 -30.25 5.10 22.11
CA LEU A 265 -31.53 4.69 22.68
C LEU A 265 -31.84 5.58 23.88
N TRP A 266 -33.03 6.15 23.90
CA TRP A 266 -33.46 7.06 24.96
C TRP A 266 -34.95 6.91 25.22
N LYS A 267 -35.35 7.17 26.47
CA LYS A 267 -36.77 7.26 26.85
C LYS A 267 -37.10 8.72 27.09
N LYS A 268 -38.00 9.26 26.29
CA LYS A 268 -38.48 10.64 26.46
C LYS A 268 -39.05 10.83 27.86
N ASP A 269 -38.54 11.81 28.59
CA ASP A 269 -39.05 12.23 29.90
C ASP A 269 -39.57 13.67 29.85
N GLY A 270 -40.89 13.83 29.90
CA GLY A 270 -41.54 15.15 29.93
C GLY A 270 -41.34 16.02 28.67
N ARG A 271 -41.16 17.34 28.90
CA ARG A 271 -40.97 18.35 27.84
C ARG A 271 -39.50 18.67 27.55
N ASP A 272 -38.58 18.27 28.44
CA ASP A 272 -37.16 18.56 28.29
C ASP A 272 -36.42 17.32 27.81
N ILE A 273 -35.72 17.44 26.68
CA ILE A 273 -34.94 16.34 26.11
C ILE A 273 -33.71 16.03 26.97
N LEU A 274 -33.18 17.02 27.70
CA LEU A 274 -31.97 16.86 28.50
C LEU A 274 -32.20 16.05 29.79
N SER A 275 -33.43 15.95 30.26
CA SER A 275 -33.81 15.09 31.40
C SER A 275 -34.08 13.65 31.01
N SER A 276 -34.08 13.35 29.70
CA SER A 276 -34.44 12.01 29.22
C SER A 276 -33.30 11.01 29.45
N PRO A 277 -33.54 9.87 30.13
CA PRO A 277 -32.51 8.86 30.30
C PRO A 277 -32.10 8.24 28.95
N VAL A 278 -30.79 8.03 28.80
CA VAL A 278 -30.16 7.34 27.67
C VAL A 278 -29.66 5.98 28.12
N VAL A 279 -29.68 5.00 27.21
CA VAL A 279 -29.10 3.68 27.44
C VAL A 279 -27.62 3.74 27.06
N LEU A 280 -26.76 3.29 27.97
CA LEU A 280 -25.33 3.10 27.72
C LEU A 280 -24.99 1.62 27.91
N VAL A 281 -24.06 1.14 27.10
CA VAL A 281 -23.44 -0.18 27.19
C VAL A 281 -22.14 -0.04 27.97
N LYS A 282 -21.96 -0.90 28.98
CA LYS A 282 -20.70 -1.01 29.72
C LYS A 282 -19.87 -2.14 29.13
N GLU A 283 -18.82 -1.80 28.41
CA GLU A 283 -17.97 -2.78 27.73
C GLU A 283 -16.49 -2.60 28.10
N PHE A 284 -15.79 -3.74 28.25
CA PHE A 284 -14.34 -3.73 28.32
C PHE A 284 -13.78 -3.39 26.94
N ARG A 285 -13.07 -2.27 26.85
CA ARG A 285 -12.27 -1.93 25.67
C ARG A 285 -10.83 -1.75 26.12
N SER A 286 -9.86 -2.26 25.36
CA SER A 286 -8.44 -2.11 25.70
C SER A 286 -7.97 -0.64 25.73
N SER A 287 -8.75 0.28 25.15
CA SER A 287 -8.53 1.72 25.18
C SER A 287 -9.22 2.43 26.36
N ALA A 288 -9.90 1.71 27.26
CA ALA A 288 -10.60 2.30 28.40
C ALA A 288 -9.61 3.01 29.34
N ARG A 289 -9.90 4.28 29.63
CA ARG A 289 -9.17 5.10 30.60
C ARG A 289 -10.12 5.67 31.66
N THR A 290 -11.00 4.80 32.15
CA THR A 290 -11.99 5.07 33.20
C THR A 290 -11.56 4.39 34.50
N PRO A 291 -12.01 4.87 35.68
CA PRO A 291 -11.62 4.28 36.97
C PRO A 291 -11.97 2.79 37.12
N ASP A 292 -13.02 2.32 36.46
CA ASP A 292 -13.45 0.92 36.53
C ASP A 292 -12.88 0.05 35.39
N GLY A 293 -12.18 0.65 34.42
CA GLY A 293 -11.59 -0.05 33.27
C GLY A 293 -12.58 -0.38 32.14
N PHE A 294 -13.79 0.20 32.16
CA PHE A 294 -14.83 -0.02 31.13
C PHE A 294 -15.21 1.29 30.45
N ILE A 295 -15.47 1.22 29.14
CA ILE A 295 -16.14 2.32 28.43
C ILE A 295 -17.64 2.22 28.70
N HIS A 296 -18.29 3.37 28.86
CA HIS A 296 -19.74 3.50 28.90
C HIS A 296 -20.16 4.27 27.64
N GLU A 297 -20.59 3.56 26.59
CA GLU A 297 -20.86 4.13 25.27
C GLU A 297 -22.27 3.83 24.78
N LEU A 298 -22.66 4.51 23.69
CA LEU A 298 -23.88 4.14 22.97
C LEU A 298 -23.70 2.75 22.36
N PRO A 299 -24.79 1.96 22.21
CA PRO A 299 -24.77 0.74 21.42
C PRO A 299 -24.11 0.99 20.06
N SER A 300 -22.94 0.40 19.81
CA SER A 300 -22.15 0.75 18.63
C SER A 300 -21.05 -0.23 18.24
N GLY A 301 -20.85 -0.36 16.93
CA GLY A 301 -19.77 -1.18 16.41
C GLY A 301 -19.41 -0.88 14.96
N ALA A 302 -18.37 -1.56 14.51
CA ALA A 302 -17.87 -1.49 13.14
C ALA A 302 -18.03 -2.84 12.47
N THR A 303 -18.46 -2.83 11.21
CA THR A 303 -18.61 -4.04 10.40
C THR A 303 -17.54 -4.13 9.32
N ILE A 304 -16.99 -5.33 9.15
CA ILE A 304 -16.12 -5.68 8.01
C ILE A 304 -16.91 -6.31 6.85
N LYS A 305 -18.22 -6.54 7.04
CA LYS A 305 -19.08 -7.13 6.01
C LYS A 305 -19.30 -6.09 4.90
N GLU A 306 -19.04 -6.49 3.66
CA GLU A 306 -19.32 -5.65 2.51
C GLU A 306 -20.83 -5.49 2.30
N GLY A 307 -21.25 -4.33 1.77
CA GLY A 307 -22.65 -4.06 1.42
C GLY A 307 -23.58 -3.70 2.59
N VAL A 308 -23.10 -3.72 3.84
CA VAL A 308 -23.93 -3.36 5.00
C VAL A 308 -24.13 -1.84 5.08
N SER A 309 -25.39 -1.42 5.04
CA SER A 309 -25.78 -0.02 5.22
C SER A 309 -25.53 0.44 6.66
N PRO A 310 -25.28 1.74 6.91
CA PRO A 310 -25.19 2.27 8.28
C PRO A 310 -26.40 1.92 9.17
N GLN A 311 -27.61 1.92 8.60
CA GLN A 311 -28.85 1.61 9.31
C GLN A 311 -28.95 0.13 9.70
N GLU A 312 -28.52 -0.75 8.81
CA GLU A 312 -28.49 -2.19 9.09
C GLU A 312 -27.41 -2.53 10.12
N GLY A 313 -26.22 -1.95 10.00
CA GLY A 313 -25.17 -2.06 11.01
C GLY A 313 -25.65 -1.56 12.37
N ALA A 314 -26.23 -0.35 12.43
CA ALA A 314 -26.83 0.20 13.65
C ALA A 314 -27.85 -0.76 14.32
N ARG A 315 -28.71 -1.41 13.52
CA ARG A 315 -29.69 -2.38 14.02
C ARG A 315 -29.01 -3.63 14.58
N GLU A 316 -28.05 -4.21 13.85
CA GLU A 316 -27.30 -5.41 14.28
C GLU A 316 -26.55 -5.15 15.60
N GLU A 317 -25.77 -4.07 15.68
CA GLU A 317 -24.98 -3.71 16.86
C GLU A 317 -25.89 -3.40 18.07
N THR A 318 -27.01 -2.72 17.85
CA THR A 318 -27.96 -2.45 18.94
C THR A 318 -28.54 -3.74 19.51
N HIS A 319 -28.93 -4.69 18.66
CA HIS A 319 -29.46 -5.98 19.11
C HIS A 319 -28.39 -6.81 19.83
N GLU A 320 -27.17 -6.85 19.31
CA GLU A 320 -26.05 -7.59 19.92
C GLU A 320 -25.72 -7.06 21.32
N GLU A 321 -25.67 -5.75 21.50
CA GLU A 321 -25.22 -5.14 22.75
C GLU A 321 -26.33 -4.94 23.79
N THR A 322 -27.60 -4.95 23.38
CA THR A 322 -28.74 -4.66 24.29
C THR A 322 -29.76 -5.80 24.46
N GLY A 323 -29.71 -6.84 23.63
CA GLY A 323 -30.65 -7.98 23.66
C GLY A 323 -31.95 -7.70 22.95
#